data_AF-A0ABD7Z1H5-F1
#
_entry.id   AF-A0ABD7Z1H5-F1
#
_cell.length_a   1.000
_cell.length_b   1.000
_cell.length_c   1.000
_cell.angle_alpha   90.00
_cell.angle_beta   90.00
_cell.angle_gamma   90.00
#
_symmetry.space_group_name_H-M   'P 1'
#
loop_
_entity.id
_entity.type
_entity.pdbx_description
1 polymer ?
#
loop_
_entity_poly.entity_id
_entity_poly.type
_entity_poly.pdbx_seq_one_letter_code
_entity_poly.pdbx_strand_id
1 'polypeptide(L)'
;MAKKLYFMYGLDPVKVQEAESKGYLVRDVSMYRDGDSIELCDEAAGEVPEPYKQFVRQDEAVSDTGKNAEGSSTPNTVKELNEALLKMGVEIPPAAKKAELLALYQQHTQSQNAGDGEQNDQGAE
;
A
#
# COMPACT_ATOMS: atom_id res chain seq x y z
N MET A 1 32.22 -10.82 -7.98
CA MET A 1 31.02 -10.46 -8.77
C MET A 1 30.02 -9.90 -7.79
N ALA A 2 29.47 -8.72 -8.03
CA ALA A 2 28.48 -8.14 -7.12
C ALA A 2 27.18 -8.96 -7.22
N LYS A 3 26.73 -9.52 -6.09
CA LYS A 3 25.51 -10.35 -6.06
C LYS A 3 24.31 -9.45 -5.81
N LYS A 4 23.40 -9.37 -6.78
CA LYS A 4 22.20 -8.54 -6.70
C LYS A 4 20.97 -9.43 -6.58
N LEU A 5 20.14 -9.18 -5.57
CA LEU A 5 18.92 -9.94 -5.32
C LEU A 5 17.70 -9.09 -5.61
N TYR A 6 16.71 -9.67 -6.30
CA TYR A 6 15.42 -9.06 -6.52
C TYR A 6 14.34 -9.91 -5.87
N PHE A 7 13.65 -9.33 -4.90
CA PHE A 7 12.62 -10.01 -4.12
C PHE A 7 11.23 -9.71 -4.68
N MET A 8 10.38 -10.72 -4.84
CA MET A 8 8.99 -10.58 -5.30
C MET A 8 8.06 -11.62 -4.64
N TYR A 9 6.80 -11.24 -4.40
CA TYR A 9 5.74 -12.20 -4.06
C TYR A 9 5.08 -12.75 -5.32
N GLY A 10 5.16 -14.07 -5.51
CA GLY A 10 4.62 -14.72 -6.70
C GLY A 10 5.50 -14.42 -7.91
N LEU A 11 6.26 -15.43 -8.35
CA LEU A 11 7.21 -15.33 -9.45
C LEU A 11 6.50 -15.07 -10.80
N ASP A 12 6.19 -13.81 -11.09
CA ASP A 12 5.63 -13.40 -12.37
C ASP A 12 6.71 -13.47 -13.47
N PRO A 13 6.52 -14.30 -14.50
CA PRO A 13 7.58 -14.60 -15.47
C PRO A 13 8.06 -13.38 -16.25
N VAL A 14 7.22 -12.35 -16.44
CA VAL A 14 7.63 -11.11 -17.11
C VAL A 14 8.60 -10.34 -16.23
N LYS A 15 8.24 -10.15 -14.95
CA LYS A 15 9.11 -9.47 -13.98
C LYS A 15 10.39 -10.25 -13.71
N VAL A 16 10.34 -11.58 -13.70
CA VAL A 16 11.54 -12.41 -13.56
C VAL A 16 12.51 -12.11 -14.70
N GLN A 17 12.03 -12.12 -15.94
CA GLN A 17 12.87 -11.90 -17.11
C GLN A 17 13.44 -10.48 -17.18
N GLU A 18 12.67 -9.48 -16.74
CA GLU A 18 13.16 -8.09 -16.61
C GLU A 18 14.25 -7.94 -15.55
N ALA A 19 14.09 -8.58 -14.39
CA ALA A 19 15.07 -8.56 -13.30
C ALA A 19 16.36 -9.28 -13.72
N GLU A 20 16.26 -10.46 -14.34
CA GLU A 20 17.40 -11.22 -14.86
C GLU A 20 18.14 -10.44 -15.96
N SER A 21 17.42 -9.73 -16.84
CA SER A 21 18.03 -8.87 -17.88
C SER A 21 18.85 -7.72 -17.28
N LYS A 22 18.53 -7.30 -16.05
CA LYS A 22 19.27 -6.28 -15.28
C LYS A 22 20.39 -6.88 -14.42
N GLY A 23 20.57 -8.21 -14.46
CA GLY A 23 21.59 -8.93 -13.69
C GLY A 23 21.18 -9.24 -12.25
N TYR A 24 19.89 -9.19 -11.91
CA TYR A 24 19.39 -9.60 -10.60
C TYR A 24 19.07 -11.10 -10.56
N LEU A 25 19.31 -11.69 -9.40
CA LEU A 25 18.83 -13.02 -9.03
C LEU A 25 17.48 -12.89 -8.33
N VAL A 26 16.45 -13.45 -8.93
CA VAL A 26 15.09 -13.37 -8.39
C VAL A 26 14.91 -14.35 -7.24
N ARG A 27 14.31 -13.86 -6.14
CA ARG A 27 13.94 -14.66 -4.97
C ARG A 27 12.48 -14.44 -4.62
N ASP A 28 11.81 -15.54 -4.33
CA ASP A 28 10.44 -15.49 -3.83
C ASP A 28 10.46 -15.17 -2.33
N VAL A 29 9.74 -14.12 -1.93
CA VAL A 29 9.70 -13.64 -0.55
C VAL A 29 9.00 -14.63 0.38
N SER A 30 8.01 -15.37 -0.13
CA SER A 30 7.25 -16.34 0.67
C SER A 30 8.08 -17.55 1.11
N MET A 31 9.23 -17.79 0.45
CA MET A 31 10.16 -18.82 0.85
C MET A 31 11.04 -18.43 2.04
N TYR A 32 11.05 -17.16 2.43
CA TYR A 32 11.83 -16.69 3.57
C TYR A 32 11.10 -16.92 4.89
N ARG A 33 11.76 -17.58 5.85
CA ARG A 33 11.22 -17.80 7.20
C ARG A 33 12.04 -17.07 8.24
N ASP A 34 11.39 -16.77 9.36
CA ASP A 34 12.08 -16.20 10.51
C ASP A 34 13.13 -17.21 11.03
N GLY A 35 14.39 -16.77 11.09
CA GLY A 35 15.53 -17.62 11.44
C GLY A 35 16.31 -18.23 10.26
N ASP A 36 15.91 -18.02 9.00
CA ASP A 36 16.69 -18.47 7.85
C ASP A 36 18.02 -17.70 7.71
N SER A 37 19.04 -18.40 7.25
CA SER A 37 20.36 -17.80 7.02
C SER A 37 20.32 -16.78 5.89
N ILE A 38 20.84 -15.58 6.17
CA ILE A 38 20.86 -14.48 5.20
C ILE A 38 21.93 -14.74 4.14
N GLU A 39 21.53 -14.75 2.87
CA GLU A 39 22.43 -14.83 1.74
C GLU A 39 23.14 -13.48 1.58
N LEU A 40 24.47 -13.47 1.67
CA LEU A 40 25.26 -12.26 1.46
C LEU A 40 25.07 -11.74 0.02
N CYS A 41 24.60 -10.50 -0.10
CA CYS A 41 24.44 -9.78 -1.36
C CYS A 41 25.00 -8.35 -1.24
N ASP A 42 25.33 -7.77 -2.39
CA ASP A 42 25.78 -6.38 -2.49
C ASP A 42 24.60 -5.41 -2.64
N GLU A 43 23.48 -5.90 -3.16
CA GLU A 43 22.29 -5.10 -3.46
C GLU A 43 21.02 -5.97 -3.35
N ALA A 44 19.99 -5.42 -2.72
CA ALA A 44 18.65 -5.99 -2.68
C ALA A 44 17.62 -4.98 -3.21
N ALA A 45 16.68 -5.44 -4.03
CA ALA A 45 15.62 -4.62 -4.62
C ALA A 45 14.27 -5.37 -4.63
N GLY A 46 13.17 -4.63 -4.81
CA GLY A 46 11.80 -5.18 -4.83
C GLY A 46 11.16 -5.28 -3.44
N GLU A 47 10.43 -6.36 -3.19
CA GLU A 47 9.76 -6.64 -1.91
C GLU A 47 10.71 -7.23 -0.87
N VAL A 48 11.71 -6.44 -0.50
CA VAL A 48 12.86 -6.92 0.29
C VAL A 48 12.44 -7.33 1.72
N PRO A 49 12.74 -8.57 2.18
CA PRO A 49 12.49 -8.99 3.55
C PRO A 49 13.27 -8.14 4.55
N GLU A 50 12.75 -8.00 5.78
CA GLU A 50 13.38 -7.28 6.91
C GLU A 50 14.91 -7.48 7.01
N PRO A 51 15.45 -8.72 7.03
CA PRO A 51 16.89 -8.94 7.13
C PRO A 51 17.71 -8.40 5.95
N TYR A 52 17.11 -8.24 4.76
CA TYR A 52 17.79 -7.75 3.56
C TYR A 52 17.67 -6.24 3.35
N LYS A 53 16.84 -5.54 4.13
CA LYS A 53 16.67 -4.08 4.00
C LYS A 53 17.98 -3.32 4.14
N GLN A 54 18.96 -3.87 4.85
CA GLN A 54 20.31 -3.31 4.99
C GLN A 54 21.11 -3.28 3.67
N PHE A 55 20.74 -4.08 2.67
CA PHE A 55 21.38 -4.16 1.36
C PHE A 55 20.64 -3.35 0.29
N VAL A 56 19.56 -2.66 0.64
CA VAL A 56 18.82 -1.80 -0.30
C VAL A 56 19.60 -0.50 -0.50
N ARG A 57 19.98 -0.21 -1.75
CA ARG A 57 20.56 1.10 -2.07
C ARG A 57 19.47 2.17 -1.99
N GLN A 58 19.74 3.22 -1.21
CA GLN A 58 18.81 4.35 -1.00
C GLN A 58 18.44 5.11 -2.29
N ASP A 59 19.12 4.87 -3.41
CA ASP A 59 18.83 5.50 -4.71
C ASP A 59 17.63 4.90 -5.45
N GLU A 60 17.22 3.66 -5.12
CA GLU A 60 16.02 3.02 -5.69
C GLU A 60 14.96 2.78 -4.60
N ALA A 61 14.51 3.86 -3.95
CA ALA A 61 13.21 3.89 -3.29
C ALA A 61 12.10 3.83 -4.36
N VAL A 62 12.01 2.69 -5.06
CA VAL A 62 10.84 2.34 -5.87
C VAL A 62 9.66 2.26 -4.92
N SER A 63 8.70 3.14 -5.19
CA SER A 63 7.52 3.39 -4.39
C SER A 63 6.85 2.10 -3.93
N ASP A 64 6.74 1.98 -2.61
CA ASP A 64 5.59 1.46 -1.88
C ASP A 64 4.49 0.94 -2.81
N THR A 65 4.61 -0.31 -3.26
CA THR A 65 3.46 -1.03 -3.79
C THR A 65 2.71 -1.53 -2.59
N GLY A 66 1.84 -0.66 -2.09
CA GLY A 66 0.53 -1.03 -1.59
C GLY A 66 0.55 -2.09 -0.51
N LYS A 67 0.84 -1.65 0.71
CA LYS A 67 0.06 -2.07 1.87
C LYS A 67 -1.42 -2.20 1.47
N ASN A 68 -1.86 -3.43 1.20
CA ASN A 68 -3.19 -3.87 1.61
C ASN A 68 -3.17 -3.94 3.15
N ALA A 69 -3.08 -2.79 3.78
CA ALA A 69 -3.44 -2.62 5.17
C ALA A 69 -4.82 -1.98 5.15
N GLU A 70 -5.82 -2.84 5.12
CA GLU A 70 -7.16 -2.56 5.61
C GLU A 70 -7.05 -2.10 7.07
N GLY A 71 -6.71 -0.83 7.24
CA GLY A 71 -6.42 -0.23 8.53
C GLY A 71 -6.71 1.24 8.45
N SER A 72 -8.00 1.57 8.59
CA SER A 72 -8.61 2.85 8.94
C SER A 72 -7.61 3.95 9.30
N SER A 73 -6.92 4.46 8.29
CA SER A 73 -6.03 5.61 8.43
C SER A 73 -6.82 6.78 7.90
N THR A 74 -7.39 7.56 8.82
CA THR A 74 -8.05 8.81 8.48
C THR A 74 -7.12 9.64 7.59
N PRO A 75 -7.51 9.96 6.35
CA PRO A 75 -6.68 10.72 5.42
C PRO A 75 -6.32 12.07 6.04
N ASN A 76 -5.03 12.37 6.12
CA ASN A 76 -4.51 13.56 6.83
C ASN A 76 -3.89 14.60 5.89
N THR A 77 -3.72 14.27 4.61
CA THR A 77 -3.21 15.18 3.57
C THR A 77 -4.28 15.59 2.56
N VAL A 78 -4.07 16.72 1.89
CA VAL A 78 -4.97 17.24 0.84
C VAL A 78 -5.14 16.21 -0.29
N LYS A 79 -4.06 15.53 -0.66
CA LYS A 79 -4.07 14.50 -1.70
C LYS A 79 -4.95 13.31 -1.31
N GLU A 80 -4.74 12.76 -0.11
CA GLU A 80 -5.52 11.63 0.39
C GLU A 80 -7.00 11.99 0.57
N LEU A 81 -7.31 13.21 1.04
CA LEU A 81 -8.69 13.69 1.15
C LEU A 81 -9.35 13.80 -0.22
N ASN A 82 -8.64 14.29 -1.24
CA ASN A 82 -9.15 14.35 -2.60
C ASN A 82 -9.44 12.94 -3.16
N GLU A 83 -8.49 12.02 -3.02
CA GLU A 83 -8.66 10.64 -3.49
C GLU A 83 -9.82 9.93 -2.77
N ALA A 84 -9.96 10.17 -1.46
CA ALA A 84 -11.05 9.61 -0.68
C ALA A 84 -12.42 10.20 -1.05
N LEU A 85 -12.51 11.52 -1.23
CA LEU A 85 -13.72 12.21 -1.69
C LEU A 85 -14.13 11.76 -3.10
N LEU A 86 -13.17 11.62 -4.03
CA LEU A 86 -13.40 11.10 -5.37
C LEU A 86 -13.91 9.65 -5.34
N LYS A 87 -13.33 8.79 -4.49
CA LYS A 87 -13.79 7.41 -4.29
C LYS A 87 -15.22 7.35 -3.75
N MET A 88 -15.61 8.31 -2.91
CA MET A 88 -16.96 8.44 -2.38
C MET A 88 -17.94 9.14 -3.36
N GLY A 89 -17.48 9.58 -4.52
CA GLY A 89 -18.30 10.31 -5.50
C GLY A 89 -18.68 11.73 -5.06
N VAL A 90 -17.93 12.31 -4.13
CA VAL A 90 -18.16 13.68 -3.63
C VAL A 90 -17.53 14.69 -4.58
N GLU A 91 -18.31 15.66 -5.04
CA GLU A 91 -17.80 16.76 -5.86
C GLU A 91 -16.85 17.64 -5.04
N ILE A 92 -15.62 17.78 -5.53
CA ILE A 92 -14.58 18.55 -4.86
C ILE A 92 -14.52 19.96 -5.46
N PRO A 93 -14.73 21.02 -4.66
CA PRO A 93 -14.58 22.38 -5.16
C PRO A 93 -13.11 22.64 -5.53
N PRO A 94 -12.81 23.24 -6.71
CA PRO A 94 -11.43 23.51 -7.13
C PRO A 94 -10.70 24.55 -6.26
N ALA A 95 -11.44 25.31 -5.44
CA ALA A 95 -10.90 26.26 -4.47
C ALA A 95 -10.92 25.73 -3.01
N ALA A 96 -11.29 24.46 -2.81
CA ALA A 96 -11.43 23.89 -1.46
C ALA A 96 -10.08 23.81 -0.76
N LYS A 97 -10.03 24.36 0.46
CA LYS A 97 -8.85 24.26 1.32
C LYS A 97 -8.85 22.93 2.06
N LYS A 98 -7.68 22.54 2.59
CA LYS A 98 -7.52 21.33 3.42
C LYS A 98 -8.62 21.16 4.47
N ALA A 99 -9.00 22.26 5.13
CA ALA A 99 -10.05 22.26 6.15
C ALA A 99 -11.44 21.88 5.59
N GLU A 100 -11.78 22.36 4.39
CA GLU A 100 -13.05 22.04 3.73
C GLU A 100 -13.08 20.60 3.23
N LEU A 101 -11.97 20.12 2.64
CA LEU A 101 -11.84 18.73 2.21
C LEU A 101 -11.98 17.75 3.38
N LEU A 102 -11.39 18.09 4.53
CA LEU A 102 -11.50 17.30 5.76
C LEU A 102 -12.93 17.30 6.30
N ALA A 103 -13.63 18.43 6.24
CA ALA A 103 -15.03 18.53 6.64
C ALA A 103 -15.95 17.68 5.75
N LEU A 104 -15.77 17.77 4.42
CA LEU A 104 -16.51 16.94 3.45
C LEU A 104 -16.26 15.45 3.68
N TYR A 105 -15.01 15.06 3.92
CA TYR A 105 -14.65 13.66 4.19
C TYR A 105 -15.34 13.16 5.45
N GLN A 106 -15.23 13.90 6.56
CA GLN A 106 -15.89 13.53 7.82
C GLN A 106 -17.40 13.42 7.67
N GLN A 107 -18.05 14.39 7.02
CA GLN A 107 -19.50 14.39 6.79
C GLN A 107 -19.96 13.14 6.02
N HIS A 108 -19.23 12.75 4.97
CA HIS A 108 -19.57 11.56 4.18
C HIS A 108 -19.23 10.25 4.90
N THR A 109 -18.14 10.18 5.66
CA THR A 109 -17.82 9.00 6.47
C THR A 109 -18.77 8.79 7.64
N GLN A 110 -19.26 9.87 8.27
CA GLN A 110 -20.28 9.79 9.32
C GLN A 110 -21.63 9.34 8.75
N SER A 111 -21.98 9.81 7.55
CA SER A 111 -23.22 9.42 6.88
C SER A 111 -23.22 7.95 6.44
N GLN A 112 -22.07 7.38 6.06
CA GLN A 112 -21.97 5.95 5.73
C GLN A 112 -21.92 5.03 6.95
N ASN A 113 -21.47 5.51 8.10
CA ASN A 113 -21.39 4.71 9.34
C ASN A 113 -22.68 4.78 10.19
N ALA A 114 -23.65 5.62 9.82
CA ALA A 114 -24.96 5.72 10.48
C ALA A 114 -26.06 4.84 9.83
N GLY A 115 -25.69 3.96 8.91
CA GLY A 115 -26.64 3.17 8.10
C GLY A 115 -26.91 1.74 8.56
N ASP A 116 -26.36 1.28 9.69
CA ASP A 116 -26.59 -0.08 10.20
C ASP A 116 -26.83 -0.03 11.72
N GLY A 117 -28.02 0.45 12.10
CA GLY A 117 -28.34 0.68 13.50
C GLY A 117 -29.75 1.21 13.76
N GLU A 118 -30.77 0.78 13.03
CA GLU A 118 -32.15 0.91 13.52
C GLU A 118 -32.98 -0.30 13.06
N GLN A 119 -32.87 -1.39 13.84
CA GLN A 119 -33.81 -2.50 13.80
C GLN A 119 -35.14 -2.05 14.44
N ASN A 120 -36.23 -2.30 13.71
CA ASN A 120 -37.57 -2.64 14.18
C ASN A 120 -38.08 -1.91 15.44
N ASP A 121 -38.97 -0.94 15.24
CA ASP A 121 -40.22 -0.92 16.00
C ASP A 121 -41.31 -0.20 15.19
N GLN A 122 -42.54 -0.73 15.28
CA GLN A 122 -43.83 -0.13 14.91
C GLN A 122 -44.47 -0.50 13.56
N GLY A 123 -45.43 -1.42 13.67
CA GLY A 123 -46.45 -1.79 12.69
C GLY A 123 -47.11 -3.08 13.16
N ALA A 124 -47.85 -3.09 14.28
CA ALA A 124 -49.30 -2.85 14.29
C ALA A 124 -50.03 -3.77 13.29
N GLU A 125 -50.59 -4.87 13.79
CA GLU A 125 -52.01 -5.25 13.72
C GLU A 125 -52.24 -6.63 14.38
#